data_AF-A0A1Q7BH04-F1
#
_entry.id   AF-A0A1Q7BH04-F1
#
_cell.length_a   1.000
_cell.length_b   1.000
_cell.length_c   1.000
_cell.angle_alpha   90.00
_cell.angle_beta   90.00
_cell.angle_gamma   90.00
#
_symmetry.space_group_name_H-M   'P 1'
#
loop_
_entity.id
_entity.type
_entity.pdbx_description
1 polymer ?
#
loop_
_entity_poly.entity_id
_entity_poly.type
_entity_poly.pdbx_seq_one_letter_code
_entity_poly.pdbx_strand_id
1 'polypeptide(L)'
;MEACRRRTGAPPLPREEALELLSLGELIARKAGYGRQLDIRSARAAGASWSQIGEALGTSKQSAWEAHSRWIDAQAAQHGRSGFEGLDDGEIAAARALAGEPDGDRLT
;
A
#
# COMPACT_ATOMS: atom_id res chain seq x y z
N MET A 1 -31.64 -15.94 -36.45
CA MET A 1 -30.25 -15.71 -36.01
C MET A 1 -30.28 -14.66 -34.91
N GLU A 2 -30.64 -15.07 -33.70
CA GLU A 2 -30.70 -14.19 -32.53
C GLU A 2 -29.65 -14.70 -31.53
N ALA A 3 -28.75 -13.79 -31.16
CA ALA A 3 -27.51 -14.13 -30.49
C ALA A 3 -27.75 -14.63 -29.06
N CYS A 4 -27.24 -15.82 -28.77
CA CYS A 4 -27.13 -16.37 -27.42
C CYS A 4 -26.13 -15.52 -26.61
N ARG A 5 -26.62 -14.44 -25.98
CA ARG A 5 -25.86 -13.67 -24.98
C ARG A 5 -25.69 -14.57 -23.75
N ARG A 6 -24.52 -15.18 -23.57
CA ARG A 6 -24.19 -15.93 -22.35
C ARG A 6 -24.33 -14.98 -21.15
N ARG A 7 -25.43 -15.11 -20.43
CA ARG A 7 -25.64 -14.53 -19.12
C ARG A 7 -24.85 -15.41 -18.15
N THR A 8 -23.65 -14.98 -17.75
CA THR A 8 -22.91 -15.58 -16.63
C THR A 8 -23.70 -15.31 -15.35
N GLY A 9 -24.80 -16.03 -15.17
CA GLY A 9 -25.89 -15.66 -14.27
C GLY A 9 -25.84 -16.41 -12.95
N ALA A 10 -24.82 -16.16 -12.13
CA ALA A 10 -25.06 -16.25 -10.70
C ALA A 10 -25.97 -15.06 -10.33
N PRO A 11 -27.04 -15.26 -9.53
CA PRO A 11 -27.80 -14.14 -9.02
C PRO A 11 -26.87 -13.18 -8.27
N PRO A 12 -27.11 -11.85 -8.32
CA PRO A 12 -26.31 -10.90 -7.56
C PRO A 12 -26.37 -11.25 -6.08
N LEU A 13 -25.23 -11.08 -5.39
CA LEU A 13 -25.13 -11.39 -3.98
C LEU A 13 -26.15 -10.57 -3.17
N PRO A 14 -26.73 -11.16 -2.12
CA PRO A 14 -27.47 -10.41 -1.12
C PRO A 14 -26.65 -9.21 -0.63
N ARG A 15 -27.34 -8.12 -0.27
CA ARG A 15 -26.71 -6.85 0.16
C ARG A 15 -25.63 -7.08 1.24
N GLU A 16 -25.92 -7.92 2.22
CA GLU A 16 -25.02 -8.24 3.33
C GLU A 16 -23.75 -8.95 2.84
N GLU A 17 -23.89 -10.01 2.04
CA GLU A 17 -22.76 -10.73 1.43
C GLU A 17 -21.91 -9.83 0.52
N ALA A 18 -22.53 -8.92 -0.23
CA ALA A 18 -21.80 -7.96 -1.08
C ALA A 18 -20.97 -6.97 -0.24
N LEU A 19 -21.51 -6.49 0.88
CA LEU A 19 -20.81 -5.61 1.81
C LEU A 19 -19.70 -6.35 2.57
N GLU A 20 -19.90 -7.62 2.90
CA GLU A 20 -18.88 -8.49 3.49
C GLU A 20 -17.72 -8.71 2.53
N LEU A 21 -17.98 -9.03 1.26
CA LEU A 21 -16.93 -9.16 0.25
C LEU A 21 -16.17 -7.85 0.02
N LEU A 22 -16.85 -6.70 0.04
CA LEU A 22 -16.19 -5.40 -0.05
C LEU A 22 -15.26 -5.16 1.15
N SER A 23 -15.76 -5.44 2.36
CA SER A 23 -14.99 -5.29 3.61
C SER A 23 -13.78 -6.23 3.65
N LEU A 24 -13.94 -7.45 3.15
CA LEU A 24 -12.88 -8.43 3.02
C LEU A 24 -11.84 -8.01 1.97
N GLY A 25 -12.28 -7.51 0.82
CA GLY A 25 -11.40 -6.96 -0.21
C GLY A 25 -10.55 -5.80 0.31
N GLU A 26 -11.16 -4.89 1.09
CA GLU A 26 -10.45 -3.80 1.77
C GLU A 26 -9.44 -4.33 2.80
N LEU A 27 -9.79 -5.33 3.60
CA LEU A 27 -8.87 -5.94 4.56
C LEU A 27 -7.66 -6.59 3.85
N ILE A 28 -7.90 -7.31 2.76
CA ILE A 28 -6.84 -7.94 1.95
C ILE A 28 -5.97 -6.88 1.30
N ALA A 29 -6.55 -5.84 0.71
CA ALA A 29 -5.79 -4.74 0.11
C ALA A 29 -4.90 -4.05 1.15
N ARG A 30 -5.40 -3.83 2.37
CA ARG A 30 -4.60 -3.34 3.49
C ARG A 30 -3.45 -4.29 3.82
N LYS A 31 -3.72 -5.59 4.00
CA LYS A 31 -2.69 -6.63 4.31
C LYS A 31 -1.65 -6.81 3.20
N ALA A 32 -2.05 -6.80 1.94
CA ALA A 32 -1.13 -6.83 0.81
C ALA A 32 -0.29 -5.53 0.74
N GLY A 33 -0.89 -4.40 1.07
CA GLY A 33 -0.20 -3.14 1.30
C GLY A 33 0.93 -3.28 2.32
N TYR A 34 0.68 -3.89 3.48
CA TYR A 34 1.71 -4.16 4.48
C TYR A 34 2.92 -4.94 3.93
N GLY A 35 2.70 -6.01 3.17
CA GLY A 35 3.78 -6.82 2.59
C GLY A 35 4.68 -6.00 1.65
N ARG A 36 4.06 -5.22 0.74
CA ARG A 36 4.80 -4.32 -0.17
C ARG A 36 5.65 -3.28 0.59
N GLN A 37 5.17 -2.81 1.73
CA GLN A 37 5.85 -1.77 2.51
C GLN A 37 7.04 -2.34 3.30
N LEU A 38 6.99 -3.61 3.70
CA LEU A 38 8.16 -4.34 4.22
C LEU A 38 9.24 -4.53 3.14
N ASP A 39 8.84 -4.82 1.90
CA ASP A 39 9.77 -4.93 0.77
C ASP A 39 10.42 -3.58 0.44
N ILE A 40 9.64 -2.48 0.43
CA ILE A 40 10.16 -1.12 0.26
C ILE A 40 11.15 -0.76 1.38
N ARG A 41 10.82 -1.06 2.65
CA ARG A 41 11.72 -0.82 3.78
C ARG A 41 13.02 -1.61 3.65
N SER A 42 12.93 -2.88 3.23
CA SER A 42 14.09 -3.74 3.01
C SER A 42 14.96 -3.22 1.86
N ALA A 43 14.35 -2.78 0.76
CA ALA A 43 15.05 -2.16 -0.36
C ALA A 43 15.75 -0.85 0.07
N ARG A 44 15.07 0.02 0.84
CA ARG A 44 15.66 1.25 1.39
C ARG A 44 16.82 0.96 2.34
N ALA A 45 16.68 -0.03 3.23
CA ALA A 45 17.75 -0.46 4.12
C ALA A 45 18.97 -1.03 3.35
N ALA A 46 18.74 -1.63 2.18
CA ALA A 46 19.79 -2.07 1.26
C ALA A 46 20.38 -0.95 0.40
N GLY A 47 19.91 0.30 0.55
CA GLY A 47 20.41 1.48 -0.17
C GLY A 47 19.75 1.75 -1.52
N ALA A 48 18.63 1.08 -1.86
CA ALA A 48 17.91 1.34 -3.09
C ALA A 48 17.35 2.76 -3.11
N SER A 49 17.47 3.46 -4.25
CA SER A 49 16.93 4.79 -4.44
C SER A 49 15.41 4.75 -4.71
N TRP A 50 14.70 5.86 -4.51
CA TRP A 50 13.27 5.94 -4.83
C TRP A 50 12.98 5.76 -6.32
N SER A 51 13.95 6.10 -7.17
CA SER A 51 13.90 5.88 -8.61
C SER A 51 13.92 4.39 -8.95
N GLN A 52 14.82 3.61 -8.33
CA GLN A 52 14.88 2.15 -8.50
C GLN A 52 13.62 1.45 -7.96
N ILE A 53 13.10 1.93 -6.82
CA ILE A 53 11.86 1.41 -6.25
C ILE A 53 10.67 1.74 -7.15
N GLY A 54 10.57 2.96 -7.66
CA GLY A 54 9.53 3.36 -8.60
C GLY A 54 9.53 2.49 -9.86
N GLU A 55 10.70 2.28 -10.45
CA GLU A 55 10.88 1.41 -11.62
C GLU A 55 10.40 -0.02 -11.35
N ALA A 56 10.84 -0.63 -10.24
CA ALA A 56 10.43 -1.99 -9.86
C ALA A 56 8.92 -2.12 -9.63
N LEU A 57 8.26 -1.04 -9.19
CA LEU A 57 6.81 -1.02 -8.94
C LEU A 57 6.00 -0.55 -10.16
N GLY A 58 6.65 -0.15 -11.26
CA GLY A 58 5.99 0.42 -12.43
C GLY A 58 5.33 1.78 -12.16
N THR A 59 5.91 2.60 -11.28
CA THR A 59 5.39 3.92 -10.90
C THR A 59 6.50 4.97 -10.86
N SER A 60 6.16 6.24 -10.67
CA SER A 60 7.17 7.29 -10.52
C SER A 60 7.84 7.23 -9.14
N LYS A 61 9.09 7.71 -9.03
CA LYS A 61 9.79 7.84 -7.74
C LYS A 61 8.98 8.61 -6.71
N GLN A 62 8.31 9.68 -7.16
CA GLN A 62 7.49 10.55 -6.32
C GLN A 62 6.26 9.78 -5.81
N SER A 63 5.58 9.07 -6.70
CA SER A 63 4.42 8.26 -6.33
C SER A 63 4.77 7.12 -5.37
N ALA A 64 5.93 6.48 -5.54
CA ALA A 64 6.43 5.46 -4.63
C ALA A 64 6.71 6.03 -3.24
N TRP A 65 7.41 7.18 -3.16
CA TRP A 65 7.70 7.87 -1.92
C TRP A 65 6.41 8.32 -1.20
N GLU A 66 5.49 9.00 -1.91
CA GLU A 66 4.21 9.45 -1.33
C GLU A 66 3.36 8.29 -0.83
N ALA A 67 3.32 7.18 -1.57
CA ALA A 67 2.59 5.98 -1.14
C ALA A 67 3.19 5.38 0.15
N HIS A 68 4.52 5.34 0.26
CA HIS A 68 5.19 4.88 1.48
C HIS A 68 4.98 5.83 2.66
N SER A 69 5.13 7.15 2.46
CA SER A 69 4.92 8.17 3.49
C SER A 69 3.48 8.13 4.03
N ARG A 70 2.47 8.04 3.16
CA ARG A 70 1.07 7.87 3.60
C ARG A 70 0.84 6.59 4.37
N TRP A 71 1.53 5.51 4.02
CA TRP A 71 1.44 4.27 4.78
C TRP A 71 2.01 4.44 6.19
N ILE A 72 3.16 5.10 6.37
CA ILE A 72 3.73 5.40 7.70
C ILE A 72 2.71 6.19 8.55
N ASP A 73 2.08 7.21 7.97
CA ASP A 73 1.08 8.01 8.70
C ASP A 73 -0.16 7.19 9.07
N ALA A 74 -0.59 6.26 8.21
CA ALA A 74 -1.68 5.33 8.52
C ALA A 74 -1.32 4.37 9.67
N GLN A 75 -0.04 3.95 9.75
CA GLN A 75 0.46 3.14 10.88
C GLN A 75 0.41 3.90 12.20
N ALA A 76 0.86 5.16 12.19
CA ALA A 76 0.79 6.04 13.35
C ALA A 76 -0.65 6.22 13.83
N ALA A 77 -1.58 6.45 12.90
CA ALA A 77 -3.00 6.59 13.22
C ALA A 77 -3.59 5.29 13.80
N GLN A 78 -3.15 4.12 13.33
CA GLN A 78 -3.62 2.83 13.88
C GLN A 78 -3.09 2.61 15.30
N HIS A 79 -1.84 2.97 15.56
CA HIS A 79 -1.25 2.88 16.90
C HIS A 79 -1.94 3.82 17.88
N GLY A 80 -2.23 5.06 17.46
CA GLY A 80 -2.99 6.00 18.28
C GLY A 80 -4.42 5.54 18.62
N ARG A 81 -5.07 4.73 17.76
CA ARG A 81 -6.42 4.20 18.03
C ARG A 81 -6.44 2.95 18.89
N SER A 82 -5.47 2.05 18.68
CA SER A 82 -5.46 0.72 19.31
C SER A 82 -4.56 0.63 20.54
N GLY A 83 -3.51 1.47 20.60
CA GLY A 83 -2.47 1.44 21.62
C GLY A 83 -1.42 0.34 21.45
N PHE A 84 -1.56 -0.57 20.47
CA PHE A 84 -0.62 -1.68 20.25
C PHE A 84 -0.52 -2.15 18.80
N GLU A 85 -1.51 -1.88 17.93
CA GLU A 85 -1.43 -2.20 16.51
C GLU A 85 -0.90 -1.01 15.70
N GLY A 86 0.01 -1.26 14.77
CA GLY A 86 0.63 -0.21 13.96
C GLY A 86 2.09 -0.01 14.33
N LEU A 87 2.65 1.15 13.98
CA LEU A 87 4.00 1.52 14.36
C LEU A 87 3.95 2.49 15.54
N ASP A 88 4.78 2.24 16.54
CA ASP A 88 5.00 3.20 17.62
C ASP A 88 5.83 4.41 17.17
N ASP A 89 5.98 5.41 18.04
CA ASP A 89 6.70 6.65 17.73
C ASP A 89 8.17 6.42 17.31
N GLY A 90 8.84 5.44 17.93
CA GLY A 90 10.22 5.08 17.61
C GLY A 90 10.33 4.39 16.25
N GLU A 91 9.41 3.49 15.97
CA GLU A 91 9.32 2.79 14.69
C GLU A 91 8.95 3.74 13.54
N ILE A 92 8.06 4.72 13.77
CA ILE A 92 7.75 5.79 12.82
C ILE A 92 9.00 6.60 12.50
N ALA A 93 9.74 7.02 13.53
CA ALA A 93 10.96 7.80 13.32
C ALA A 93 11.99 7.01 12.49
N ALA A 94 12.19 5.72 12.80
CA ALA A 94 13.07 4.84 12.03
C ALA A 94 12.60 4.64 10.58
N ALA A 95 11.30 4.46 10.36
CA ALA A 95 10.72 4.33 9.03
C ALA A 95 10.90 5.61 8.21
N ARG A 96 10.68 6.80 8.80
CA ARG A 96 10.90 8.09 8.15
C ARG A 96 12.38 8.33 7.83
N ALA A 97 13.29 7.95 8.72
CA ALA A 97 14.73 8.04 8.47
C ALA A 97 15.17 7.16 7.29
N LEU A 98 14.67 5.93 7.21
CA LEU A 98 14.93 5.02 6.08
C LEU A 98 14.29 5.51 4.78
N ALA A 99 13.08 6.06 4.86
CA ALA A 99 12.41 6.64 3.71
C ALA A 99 13.23 7.80 3.14
N GLY A 100 13.65 8.75 3.98
CA GLY A 100 14.36 9.95 3.55
C GLY A 100 13.54 10.78 2.55
N GLU A 101 14.21 11.71 1.88
CA GLU A 101 13.61 12.51 0.81
C GLU A 101 13.49 11.69 -0.49
N PRO A 102 12.51 12.00 -1.37
CA PRO A 102 12.52 11.46 -2.73
C PRO A 102 13.82 11.90 -3.42
N ASP A 103 14.44 11.00 -4.20
CA ASP A 103 15.69 11.34 -4.89
C ASP A 103 15.52 12.64 -5.69
N GLY A 104 16.34 13.65 -5.42
CA GLY A 104 16.34 14.88 -6.20
C GLY A 104 16.61 14.58 -7.67
N ASP A 105 16.00 15.33 -8.59
CA ASP A 105 16.44 15.33 -9.99
C ASP A 105 17.89 15.80 -10.02
N ARG A 106 18.81 14.85 -10.10
CA ARG A 106 20.20 15.16 -10.41
C ARG A 106 20.22 15.55 -11.88
N LEU A 107 19.96 16.83 -12.15
CA LEU A 107 20.41 17.50 -13.36
C LEU A 107 21.94 17.42 -13.34
N THR A 108 22.49 16.35 -13.92
CA THR A 108 23.87 16.33 -14.42
C THR A 108 23.88 16.81 -15.84
#